data_AF-A0A4Q5NFA4-F1
#
_entry.id   AF-A0A4Q5NFA4-F1
#
_cell.length_a   1.000
_cell.length_b   1.000
_cell.length_c   1.000
_cell.angle_alpha   90.00
_cell.angle_beta   90.00
_cell.angle_gamma   90.00
#
_symmetry.space_group_name_H-M   'P 1'
#
loop_
_entity.id
_entity.type
_entity.pdbx_description
1 polymer ?
#
loop_
_entity_poly.entity_id
_entity_poly.type
_entity_poly.pdbx_seq_one_letter_code
_entity_poly.pdbx_strand_id
1 'polypeptide(L)'
;MVKDCELTGYIQRKLVKFLEDIKVEYDGTVRNANDKIIQCVYGDSGLNTELQVAQNIKSIEYNNSQIREYLIYSDSELTALNKSNSSKFSNELNEKVYTKIIAMRDNLRKVQLACNISTAGFENKYMMPCDLQQFITNLLNRPNRNNKDIVDPKRVLFMINELYNGKSSKIMKYNDKADFSVKKKDEKTLKLLLKFYLFDTLAPKKCTHLYKLSDSELVEIAAYFSLKNISARVEGGEMVGVIAAQSIGEPVTQTNLKVFHKSGTGVNLSGGLVRVKELLGVAKEVKLPITSLVIEDKYKNNKEMVSQIASFLRFTTLKDVVENVDICYDPNINDKNSVMQQDKVDNIFEGGGGKTGCQNDITGLPWIIRLVMSKEKMIEKNITMLDIKTMFCVNWVLRNEDSKGSKKEYKKIIDKINQCAIVSNYDNSPTPIIHIRFDATNYNFNTLVQFQEMTVTKYKIKGIN
;
A
#
# COMPACT_ATOMS: atom_id res chain seq x y z
N MET A 1 -12.04 4.04 -29.16
CA MET A 1 -12.71 2.82 -29.65
C MET A 1 -11.81 1.96 -30.52
N VAL A 2 -11.44 2.34 -31.77
CA VAL A 2 -10.62 1.44 -32.62
C VAL A 2 -9.24 1.13 -32.04
N LYS A 3 -8.54 2.12 -31.44
CA LYS A 3 -7.24 1.91 -30.78
C LYS A 3 -7.31 1.01 -29.54
N ASP A 4 -8.45 0.94 -28.86
CA ASP A 4 -8.58 0.20 -27.60
C ASP A 4 -8.66 -1.31 -27.83
N CYS A 5 -9.30 -1.76 -28.92
CA CYS A 5 -9.41 -3.17 -29.28
C CYS A 5 -8.09 -3.77 -29.79
N GLU A 6 -7.30 -3.01 -30.56
CA GLU A 6 -5.99 -3.45 -31.03
C GLU A 6 -4.98 -3.57 -29.87
N LEU A 7 -5.01 -2.62 -28.93
CA LEU A 7 -4.10 -2.58 -27.78
C LEU A 7 -4.40 -3.70 -26.77
N THR A 8 -5.67 -4.02 -26.53
CA THR A 8 -6.05 -5.12 -25.63
C THR A 8 -5.68 -6.48 -26.22
N GLY A 9 -5.95 -6.70 -27.52
CA GLY A 9 -5.53 -7.92 -28.22
C GLY A 9 -4.01 -8.10 -28.24
N TYR A 10 -3.26 -7.02 -28.43
CA TYR A 10 -1.81 -7.05 -28.36
C TYR A 10 -1.30 -7.43 -26.96
N ILE A 11 -1.87 -6.83 -25.90
CA ILE A 11 -1.51 -7.16 -24.50
C ILE A 11 -1.86 -8.62 -24.19
N GLN A 12 -3.04 -9.09 -24.58
CA GLN A 12 -3.45 -10.49 -24.41
C GLN A 12 -2.44 -11.44 -25.07
N ARG A 13 -2.10 -11.20 -26.33
CA ARG A 13 -1.12 -12.02 -27.07
C ARG A 13 0.25 -12.01 -26.39
N LYS A 14 0.68 -10.85 -25.89
CA LYS A 14 1.95 -10.70 -25.18
C LYS A 14 1.96 -11.50 -23.86
N LEU A 15 0.87 -11.45 -23.10
CA LEU A 15 0.72 -12.23 -21.87
C LEU A 15 0.76 -13.74 -22.15
N VAL A 16 0.00 -14.21 -23.15
CA VAL A 16 0.00 -15.62 -23.55
C VAL A 16 1.41 -16.05 -23.94
N LYS A 17 2.13 -15.26 -24.74
CA LYS A 17 3.50 -15.59 -25.16
C LYS A 17 4.51 -15.65 -24.00
N PHE A 18 4.30 -14.89 -22.93
CA PHE A 18 5.17 -14.97 -21.75
C PHE A 18 4.86 -16.12 -20.81
N LEU A 19 3.62 -16.60 -20.81
CA LEU A 19 3.15 -17.59 -19.85
C LEU A 19 2.83 -18.94 -20.51
N GLU A 20 3.05 -19.10 -21.82
CA GLU A 20 2.71 -20.33 -22.55
C GLU A 20 3.52 -21.55 -22.13
N ASP A 21 4.68 -21.36 -21.51
CA ASP A 21 5.57 -22.43 -21.08
C ASP A 21 5.37 -22.84 -19.62
N ILE A 22 4.45 -22.18 -18.90
CA ILE A 22 4.21 -22.43 -17.47
C ILE A 22 3.12 -23.48 -17.32
N LYS A 23 3.46 -24.58 -16.65
CA LYS A 23 2.56 -25.68 -16.36
C LYS A 23 2.76 -26.25 -14.97
N VAL A 24 1.75 -26.95 -14.47
CA VAL A 24 1.84 -27.73 -13.22
C VAL A 24 2.45 -29.08 -13.54
N GLU A 25 3.52 -29.45 -12.86
CA GLU A 25 4.13 -30.76 -12.97
C GLU A 25 3.44 -31.80 -12.08
N TYR A 26 3.67 -33.08 -12.38
CA TYR A 26 3.07 -34.18 -11.60
C TYR A 26 3.48 -34.20 -10.14
N ASP A 27 4.54 -33.51 -9.73
CA ASP A 27 4.93 -33.37 -8.33
C ASP A 27 4.13 -32.28 -7.58
N GLY A 28 3.31 -31.50 -8.29
CA GLY A 28 2.52 -30.37 -7.77
C GLY A 28 3.23 -29.02 -7.84
N THR A 29 4.47 -28.98 -8.34
CA THR A 29 5.22 -27.74 -8.54
C THR A 29 4.84 -27.08 -9.87
N VAL A 30 4.92 -25.76 -9.93
CA VAL A 30 4.73 -25.01 -11.18
C VAL A 30 6.09 -24.73 -11.78
N ARG A 31 6.31 -25.18 -13.02
CA ARG A 31 7.59 -25.04 -13.72
C ARG A 31 7.42 -24.42 -15.10
N ASN A 32 8.50 -23.83 -15.58
CA ASN A 32 8.61 -23.41 -16.98
C ASN A 32 9.17 -24.54 -17.86
N ALA A 33 9.31 -24.30 -19.18
CA ALA A 33 9.84 -25.29 -20.11
C ALA A 33 11.30 -25.70 -19.86
N ASN A 34 12.06 -24.92 -19.08
CA ASN A 34 13.44 -25.22 -18.70
C ASN A 34 13.55 -25.92 -17.32
N ASP A 35 12.45 -26.52 -16.84
CA ASP A 35 12.35 -27.18 -15.53
C ASP A 35 12.67 -26.29 -14.32
N LYS A 36 12.66 -24.96 -14.49
CA LYS A 36 12.82 -24.03 -13.38
C LYS A 36 11.51 -23.92 -12.61
N ILE A 37 11.58 -24.14 -11.30
CA ILE A 37 10.45 -24.02 -10.39
C ILE A 37 10.12 -22.53 -10.22
N ILE A 38 8.89 -22.16 -10.58
CA ILE A 38 8.32 -20.82 -10.36
C ILE A 38 7.60 -20.79 -9.02
N GLN A 39 6.80 -21.82 -8.73
CA GLN A 39 6.05 -21.94 -7.49
C GLN A 39 6.12 -23.37 -6.96
N CYS A 40 6.32 -23.54 -5.65
CA CYS A 40 6.39 -24.86 -5.02
C CYS A 40 5.02 -25.57 -4.96
N VAL A 41 3.94 -24.79 -4.87
CA VAL A 41 2.55 -25.25 -4.81
C VAL A 41 1.72 -24.29 -5.64
N TYR A 42 0.97 -24.79 -6.62
CA TYR A 42 0.09 -23.95 -7.44
C TYR A 42 -0.86 -23.07 -6.59
N GLY A 43 -0.81 -21.75 -6.79
CA GLY A 43 -1.70 -20.80 -6.11
C GLY A 43 -1.64 -20.85 -4.58
N ASP A 44 -0.50 -21.27 -4.00
CA ASP A 44 -0.25 -21.43 -2.56
C ASP A 44 -1.27 -22.30 -1.80
N SER A 45 -2.12 -23.02 -2.53
CA SER A 45 -3.18 -23.88 -2.00
C SER A 45 -3.22 -25.25 -2.68
N GLY A 46 -2.70 -25.35 -3.91
CA GLY A 46 -2.73 -26.56 -4.74
C GLY A 46 -4.12 -26.87 -5.29
N LEU A 47 -5.04 -25.90 -5.23
CA LEU A 47 -6.44 -26.05 -5.62
C LEU A 47 -6.69 -25.38 -6.97
N ASN A 48 -7.50 -26.01 -7.82
CA ASN A 48 -8.02 -25.41 -9.04
C ASN A 48 -8.98 -24.26 -8.68
N THR A 49 -8.76 -23.09 -9.27
CA THR A 49 -9.55 -21.87 -9.03
C THR A 49 -11.02 -22.00 -9.42
N GLU A 50 -11.36 -22.85 -10.40
CA GLU A 50 -12.75 -23.02 -10.87
C GLU A 50 -13.63 -23.74 -9.85
N LEU A 51 -13.04 -24.64 -9.06
CA LEU A 51 -13.74 -25.47 -8.08
C LEU A 51 -13.75 -24.85 -6.69
N GLN A 52 -13.06 -23.72 -6.50
CA GLN A 52 -13.05 -22.99 -5.24
C GLN A 52 -14.37 -22.26 -5.03
N VAL A 53 -14.84 -22.26 -3.78
CA VAL A 53 -16.06 -21.56 -3.36
C VAL A 53 -15.69 -20.52 -2.31
N ALA A 54 -16.25 -19.32 -2.46
CA ALA A 54 -16.04 -18.27 -1.48
C ALA A 54 -16.82 -18.56 -0.19
N GLN A 55 -16.13 -18.55 0.94
CA GLN A 55 -16.65 -18.89 2.26
C GLN A 55 -16.36 -17.76 3.26
N ASN A 56 -17.33 -17.48 4.13
CA ASN A 56 -17.19 -16.44 5.14
C ASN A 56 -16.75 -17.05 6.47
N ILE A 57 -15.57 -16.66 6.94
CA ILE A 57 -15.01 -17.04 8.23
C ILE A 57 -15.32 -15.95 9.27
N LYS A 58 -16.49 -16.04 9.89
CA LYS A 58 -16.98 -14.99 10.81
C LYS A 58 -16.12 -14.84 12.07
N SER A 59 -15.41 -15.88 12.46
CA SER A 59 -14.51 -15.87 13.63
C SER A 59 -13.38 -14.84 13.56
N ILE A 60 -13.07 -14.29 12.38
CA ILE A 60 -12.07 -13.22 12.22
C ILE A 60 -12.59 -11.90 12.79
N GLU A 61 -13.89 -11.64 12.72
CA GLU A 61 -14.51 -10.40 13.20
C GLU A 61 -14.82 -10.46 14.70
N TYR A 62 -15.05 -11.65 15.25
CA TYR A 62 -15.49 -11.82 16.62
C TYR A 62 -14.49 -11.34 17.67
N ASN A 63 -15.02 -10.70 18.71
CA ASN A 63 -14.31 -10.36 19.94
C ASN A 63 -14.03 -11.61 20.78
N ASN A 64 -13.13 -11.49 21.76
CA ASN A 64 -12.77 -12.62 22.64
C ASN A 64 -14.00 -13.19 23.37
N SER A 65 -14.90 -12.32 23.83
CA SER A 65 -16.14 -12.73 24.50
C SER A 65 -17.08 -13.48 23.56
N GLN A 66 -17.22 -13.01 22.31
CA GLN A 66 -18.07 -13.66 21.30
C GLN A 66 -17.52 -15.03 20.89
N ILE A 67 -16.20 -15.20 20.81
CA ILE A 67 -15.57 -16.51 20.57
C ILE A 67 -15.88 -17.47 21.71
N ARG A 68 -15.79 -17.01 22.96
CA ARG A 68 -16.16 -17.84 24.12
C ARG A 68 -17.62 -18.24 24.09
N GLU A 69 -18.51 -17.34 23.68
CA GLU A 69 -19.94 -17.63 23.60
C GLU A 69 -20.30 -18.61 22.48
N TYR A 70 -19.80 -18.40 21.25
CA TYR A 70 -20.24 -19.17 20.08
C TYR A 70 -19.48 -20.48 19.85
N LEU A 71 -18.21 -20.57 20.25
CA LEU A 71 -17.34 -21.70 19.88
C LEU A 71 -16.92 -22.58 21.06
N ILE A 72 -16.97 -22.04 22.28
CA ILE A 72 -16.47 -22.70 23.49
C ILE A 72 -17.64 -23.00 24.43
N TYR A 73 -17.58 -24.15 25.10
CA TYR A 73 -18.61 -24.53 26.06
C TYR A 73 -18.51 -23.71 27.33
N SER A 74 -19.65 -23.33 27.91
CA SER A 74 -19.71 -22.80 29.28
C SER A 74 -19.59 -23.93 30.30
N ASP A 75 -19.24 -23.62 31.54
CA ASP A 75 -19.13 -24.63 32.61
C ASP A 75 -20.46 -25.37 32.84
N SER A 76 -21.60 -24.66 32.73
CA SER A 76 -22.92 -25.27 32.83
C SER A 76 -23.22 -26.22 31.66
N GLU A 77 -22.92 -25.83 30.42
CA GLU A 77 -23.06 -26.69 29.23
C GLU A 77 -22.18 -27.95 29.34
N LEU A 78 -20.97 -27.80 29.86
CA LEU A 78 -20.02 -28.89 30.03
C LEU A 78 -20.51 -29.92 31.08
N THR A 79 -21.17 -29.45 32.16
CA THR A 79 -21.83 -30.36 33.10
C THR A 79 -23.04 -31.07 32.50
N ALA A 80 -23.80 -30.43 31.60
CA ALA A 80 -24.92 -31.06 30.91
C ALA A 80 -24.45 -32.15 29.93
N LEU A 81 -23.39 -31.87 29.17
CA LEU A 81 -22.79 -32.82 28.21
C LEU A 81 -22.17 -34.04 28.89
N ASN A 82 -21.50 -33.84 30.03
CA ASN A 82 -20.88 -34.94 30.76
C ASN A 82 -21.91 -35.84 31.49
N LYS A 83 -23.17 -35.39 31.61
CA LYS A 83 -24.28 -36.24 32.09
C LYS A 83 -24.82 -37.17 30.99
N SER A 84 -24.75 -36.76 29.73
CA SER A 84 -25.28 -37.52 28.59
C SER A 84 -24.25 -38.45 27.94
N ASN A 85 -22.96 -38.11 27.99
CA ASN A 85 -21.92 -38.82 27.25
C ASN A 85 -20.98 -39.63 28.16
N SER A 86 -20.55 -40.82 27.71
CA SER A 86 -19.65 -41.70 28.46
C SER A 86 -18.20 -41.18 28.55
N SER A 87 -17.79 -40.27 27.66
CA SER A 87 -16.44 -39.71 27.57
C SER A 87 -16.39 -38.27 28.12
N LYS A 88 -15.70 -38.07 29.25
CA LYS A 88 -15.58 -36.76 29.89
C LYS A 88 -14.82 -35.76 29.01
N PHE A 89 -15.49 -34.75 28.45
CA PHE A 89 -14.82 -33.61 27.83
C PHE A 89 -14.32 -32.69 28.95
N SER A 90 -13.00 -32.58 29.14
CA SER A 90 -12.42 -31.84 30.26
C SER A 90 -12.38 -30.34 29.99
N ASN A 91 -12.48 -29.54 31.05
CA ASN A 91 -12.33 -28.09 30.95
C ASN A 91 -10.96 -27.69 30.37
N GLU A 92 -9.92 -28.48 30.66
CA GLU A 92 -8.59 -28.30 30.10
C GLU A 92 -8.56 -28.41 28.56
N LEU A 93 -9.31 -29.36 27.97
CA LEU A 93 -9.41 -29.49 26.52
C LEU A 93 -10.18 -28.31 25.90
N ASN A 94 -11.21 -27.82 26.59
CA ASN A 94 -12.00 -26.67 26.17
C ASN A 94 -11.11 -25.41 26.07
N GLU A 95 -10.30 -25.14 27.09
CA GLU A 95 -9.34 -24.02 27.09
C GLU A 95 -8.21 -24.21 26.06
N LYS A 96 -7.75 -25.45 25.82
CA LYS A 96 -6.79 -25.74 24.75
C LYS A 96 -7.36 -25.43 23.35
N VAL A 97 -8.65 -25.68 23.11
CA VAL A 97 -9.30 -25.32 21.85
C VAL A 97 -9.43 -23.79 21.73
N TYR A 98 -9.85 -23.12 22.80
CA TYR A 98 -9.96 -21.67 22.85
C TYR A 98 -8.63 -20.95 22.53
N THR A 99 -7.56 -21.31 23.25
CA THR A 99 -6.21 -20.76 23.05
C THR A 99 -5.73 -20.97 21.62
N LYS A 100 -6.00 -22.14 21.03
CA LYS A 100 -5.65 -22.47 19.64
C LYS A 100 -6.42 -21.61 18.63
N ILE A 101 -7.72 -21.38 18.82
CA ILE A 101 -8.53 -20.54 17.93
C ILE A 101 -8.09 -19.07 18.01
N ILE A 102 -7.83 -18.56 19.22
CA ILE A 102 -7.33 -17.19 19.40
C ILE A 102 -5.97 -17.00 18.75
N ALA A 103 -5.03 -17.91 18.97
CA ALA A 103 -3.71 -17.82 18.37
C ALA A 103 -3.78 -17.79 16.83
N MET A 104 -4.68 -18.57 16.23
CA MET A 104 -4.90 -18.55 14.77
C MET A 104 -5.52 -17.24 14.30
N ARG A 105 -6.56 -16.77 14.98
CA ARG A 105 -7.24 -15.51 14.65
C ARG A 105 -6.29 -14.33 14.74
N ASP A 106 -5.54 -14.23 15.83
CA ASP A 106 -4.62 -13.12 16.06
C ASP A 106 -3.46 -13.14 15.05
N ASN A 107 -3.00 -14.33 14.66
CA ASN A 107 -2.02 -14.46 13.58
C ASN A 107 -2.60 -13.95 12.25
N LEU A 108 -3.82 -14.37 11.87
CA LEU A 108 -4.48 -13.89 10.66
C LEU A 108 -4.72 -12.38 10.67
N ARG A 109 -5.16 -11.81 11.80
CA ARG A 109 -5.35 -10.36 11.94
C ARG A 109 -4.04 -9.58 11.79
N LYS A 110 -2.94 -10.08 12.37
CA LYS A 110 -1.61 -9.47 12.20
C LYS A 110 -1.16 -9.50 10.75
N VAL A 111 -1.37 -10.62 10.05
CA VAL A 111 -1.06 -10.75 8.62
C VAL A 111 -1.89 -9.75 7.81
N GLN A 112 -3.20 -9.66 8.07
CA GLN A 112 -4.08 -8.70 7.38
C GLN A 112 -3.67 -7.25 7.66
N LEU A 113 -3.29 -6.90 8.90
CA LEU A 113 -2.80 -5.56 9.24
C LEU A 113 -1.48 -5.21 8.54
N ALA A 114 -0.61 -6.20 8.32
CA ALA A 114 0.64 -5.99 7.59
C ALA A 114 0.41 -5.82 6.08
N CYS A 115 -0.59 -6.51 5.52
CA CYS A 115 -0.92 -6.43 4.10
C CYS A 115 -1.78 -5.20 3.75
N ASN A 116 -2.73 -4.83 4.62
CA ASN A 116 -3.66 -3.74 4.37
C ASN A 116 -3.11 -2.42 4.92
N ILE A 117 -2.61 -1.58 4.01
CA ILE A 117 -2.13 -0.22 4.33
C ILE A 117 -3.31 0.69 4.74
N SER A 118 -4.52 0.40 4.26
CA SER A 118 -5.74 1.12 4.62
C SER A 118 -6.37 0.57 5.91
N THR A 119 -7.00 1.44 6.70
CA THR A 119 -7.82 1.10 7.88
C THR A 119 -9.12 0.36 7.55
N ALA A 120 -9.20 -0.33 6.42
CA ALA A 120 -10.36 -1.11 6.04
C ALA A 120 -10.57 -2.26 7.03
N GLY A 121 -11.83 -2.66 7.21
CA GLY A 121 -12.20 -3.78 8.08
C GLY A 121 -11.49 -5.08 7.67
N PHE A 122 -11.38 -6.01 8.61
CA PHE A 122 -10.80 -7.31 8.33
C PHE A 122 -11.60 -8.03 7.24
N GLU A 123 -10.91 -8.59 6.24
CA GLU A 123 -11.56 -9.41 5.22
C GLU A 123 -11.93 -10.77 5.84
N ASN A 124 -13.20 -11.16 5.68
CA ASN A 124 -13.75 -12.40 6.23
C ASN A 124 -14.06 -13.44 5.15
N LYS A 125 -13.97 -13.09 3.86
CA LYS A 125 -14.36 -13.94 2.73
C LYS A 125 -13.12 -14.54 2.08
N TYR A 126 -13.05 -15.87 2.08
CA TYR A 126 -11.91 -16.63 1.58
C TYR A 126 -12.33 -17.72 0.62
N MET A 127 -11.50 -17.99 -0.38
CA MET A 127 -11.72 -19.10 -1.31
C MET A 127 -11.32 -20.42 -0.65
N MET A 128 -12.23 -21.39 -0.64
CA MET A 128 -12.08 -22.69 0.00
C MET A 128 -12.42 -23.82 -0.98
N PRO A 129 -11.90 -25.04 -0.78
CA PRO A 129 -12.15 -26.18 -1.67
C PRO A 129 -13.61 -26.67 -1.64
N CYS A 130 -14.37 -26.37 -0.59
CA CYS A 130 -15.74 -26.83 -0.45
C CYS A 130 -16.54 -25.91 0.45
N ASP A 131 -17.85 -25.85 0.22
CA ASP A 131 -18.81 -25.24 1.12
C ASP A 131 -19.34 -26.26 2.14
N LEU A 132 -18.75 -26.27 3.33
CA LEU A 132 -19.24 -27.09 4.43
C LEU A 132 -20.50 -26.52 5.07
N GLN A 133 -20.68 -25.20 5.07
CA GLN A 133 -21.83 -24.57 5.72
C GLN A 133 -23.13 -24.96 5.01
N GLN A 134 -23.14 -24.86 3.67
CA GLN A 134 -24.28 -25.27 2.84
C GLN A 134 -24.54 -26.77 2.97
N PHE A 135 -23.50 -27.62 2.97
CA PHE A 135 -23.68 -29.05 3.14
C PHE A 135 -24.31 -29.39 4.49
N ILE A 136 -23.85 -28.75 5.58
CA ILE A 136 -24.45 -28.90 6.91
C ILE A 136 -25.91 -28.44 6.89
N THR A 137 -26.24 -27.29 6.30
CA THR A 137 -27.63 -26.83 6.19
C THR A 137 -28.51 -27.84 5.46
N ASN A 138 -28.02 -28.46 4.39
CA ASN A 138 -28.74 -29.51 3.67
C ASN A 138 -28.96 -30.77 4.54
N LEU A 139 -27.99 -31.13 5.39
CA LEU A 139 -28.15 -32.21 6.36
C LEU A 139 -29.24 -31.91 7.39
N LEU A 140 -29.27 -30.68 7.91
CA LEU A 140 -30.27 -30.25 8.91
C LEU A 140 -31.70 -30.30 8.37
N ASN A 141 -31.87 -30.04 7.06
CA ASN A 141 -33.18 -29.99 6.41
C ASN A 141 -33.71 -31.38 5.97
N ARG A 142 -33.03 -32.49 6.29
CA ARG A 142 -33.50 -33.84 5.94
C ARG A 142 -34.77 -34.21 6.73
N PRO A 143 -35.82 -34.75 6.07
CA PRO A 143 -37.14 -34.95 6.68
C PRO A 143 -37.19 -36.02 7.80
N ASN A 144 -36.24 -36.96 7.84
CA ASN A 144 -36.22 -38.09 8.79
C ASN A 144 -35.01 -38.05 9.75
N ARG A 145 -34.60 -36.86 10.19
CA ARG A 145 -33.41 -36.71 11.04
C ARG A 145 -33.70 -37.04 12.51
N ASN A 146 -32.95 -37.98 13.09
CA ASN A 146 -33.00 -38.26 14.52
C ASN A 146 -32.08 -37.30 15.29
N ASN A 147 -32.65 -36.35 16.02
CA ASN A 147 -31.90 -35.36 16.80
C ASN A 147 -31.52 -35.84 18.22
N LYS A 148 -31.74 -37.12 18.54
CA LYS A 148 -31.48 -37.69 19.87
C LYS A 148 -30.04 -38.18 20.03
N ASP A 149 -29.43 -38.67 18.95
CA ASP A 149 -28.07 -39.20 18.97
C ASP A 149 -27.07 -38.08 18.68
N ILE A 150 -26.51 -37.49 19.74
CA ILE A 150 -25.57 -36.37 19.65
C ILE A 150 -24.14 -36.91 19.68
N VAL A 151 -23.30 -36.40 18.78
CA VAL A 151 -21.87 -36.72 18.70
C VAL A 151 -21.09 -36.31 19.95
N ASP A 152 -20.11 -37.12 20.32
CA ASP A 152 -19.10 -36.77 21.33
C ASP A 152 -18.19 -35.62 20.85
N PRO A 153 -18.09 -34.50 21.60
CA PRO A 153 -17.15 -33.42 21.32
C PRO A 153 -15.70 -33.85 21.05
N LYS A 154 -15.20 -34.91 21.70
CA LYS A 154 -13.83 -35.42 21.43
C LYS A 154 -13.71 -36.02 20.05
N ARG A 155 -14.75 -36.72 19.58
CA ARG A 155 -14.81 -37.30 18.25
C ARG A 155 -14.75 -36.21 17.19
N VAL A 156 -15.43 -35.08 17.40
CA VAL A 156 -15.35 -33.90 16.51
C VAL A 156 -13.92 -33.38 16.40
N LEU A 157 -13.22 -33.22 17.53
CA LEU A 157 -11.82 -32.75 17.53
C LEU A 157 -10.88 -33.73 16.81
N PHE A 158 -11.08 -35.04 17.03
CA PHE A 158 -10.34 -36.07 16.30
C PHE A 158 -10.60 -35.95 14.79
N MET A 159 -11.87 -35.84 14.39
CA MET A 159 -12.24 -35.67 12.98
C MET A 159 -11.63 -34.40 12.36
N ILE A 160 -11.64 -33.26 13.04
CA ILE A 160 -10.98 -32.04 12.54
C ILE A 160 -9.48 -32.28 12.29
N ASN A 161 -8.81 -32.97 13.22
CA ASN A 161 -7.39 -33.29 13.07
C ASN A 161 -7.15 -34.28 11.92
N GLU A 162 -8.03 -35.26 11.73
CA GLU A 162 -7.99 -36.18 10.59
C GLU A 162 -8.22 -35.46 9.26
N LEU A 163 -9.19 -34.55 9.16
CA LEU A 163 -9.42 -33.76 7.94
C LEU A 163 -8.21 -32.87 7.62
N TYR A 164 -7.56 -32.32 8.63
CA TYR A 164 -6.40 -31.43 8.46
C TYR A 164 -5.07 -32.17 8.13
N ASN A 165 -4.80 -33.30 8.79
CA ASN A 165 -3.55 -34.06 8.61
C ASN A 165 -3.68 -35.24 7.62
N GLY A 166 -4.92 -35.59 7.26
CA GLY A 166 -5.22 -36.75 6.43
C GLY A 166 -4.61 -36.68 5.03
N LYS A 167 -4.56 -37.84 4.37
CA LYS A 167 -4.03 -37.94 3.00
C LYS A 167 -4.82 -37.09 1.99
N SER A 168 -6.12 -36.92 2.22
CA SER A 168 -7.01 -36.14 1.36
C SER A 168 -6.67 -34.65 1.34
N SER A 169 -6.07 -34.12 2.41
CA SER A 169 -5.69 -32.71 2.49
C SER A 169 -4.22 -32.45 2.21
N LYS A 170 -3.37 -33.48 2.02
CA LYS A 170 -1.94 -33.27 1.70
C LYS A 170 -1.78 -32.48 0.40
N ILE A 171 -1.13 -31.32 0.51
CA ILE A 171 -0.90 -30.42 -0.61
C ILE A 171 0.42 -30.79 -1.30
N MET A 172 1.50 -30.94 -0.51
CA MET A 172 2.82 -31.24 -1.03
C MET A 172 3.06 -32.75 -1.12
N LYS A 173 3.81 -33.18 -2.13
CA LYS A 173 4.31 -34.56 -2.24
C LYS A 173 5.67 -34.65 -1.56
N TYR A 174 5.76 -35.44 -0.49
CA TYR A 174 7.03 -35.80 0.16
C TYR A 174 6.94 -37.21 0.76
N ASN A 175 8.09 -37.86 0.92
CA ASN A 175 8.17 -39.18 1.52
C ASN A 175 7.93 -39.09 3.03
N ASP A 176 6.90 -39.76 3.52
CA ASP A 176 6.53 -39.77 4.95
C ASP A 176 7.62 -40.41 5.85
N LYS A 177 8.50 -41.24 5.28
CA LYS A 177 9.57 -41.95 6.01
C LYS A 177 10.77 -41.09 6.36
N ALA A 178 11.01 -40.01 5.62
CA ALA A 178 12.11 -39.10 5.89
C ALA A 178 11.57 -37.92 6.69
N ASP A 179 12.26 -37.55 7.76
CA ASP A 179 11.83 -36.45 8.62
C ASP A 179 12.20 -35.10 8.00
N PHE A 180 11.66 -34.84 6.80
CA PHE A 180 11.78 -33.55 6.13
C PHE A 180 11.01 -32.48 6.93
N SER A 181 11.69 -31.90 7.91
CA SER A 181 11.14 -30.88 8.81
C SER A 181 10.61 -29.66 8.05
N VAL A 182 11.27 -29.26 6.95
CA VAL A 182 10.96 -28.03 6.21
C VAL A 182 9.65 -28.15 5.42
N LYS A 183 9.51 -29.13 4.51
CA LYS A 183 8.27 -29.32 3.73
C LYS A 183 7.04 -29.53 4.61
N LYS A 184 7.19 -30.26 5.73
CA LYS A 184 6.12 -30.44 6.73
C LYS A 184 5.74 -29.13 7.43
N LYS A 185 6.69 -28.21 7.64
CA LYS A 185 6.44 -26.87 8.19
C LYS A 185 5.74 -25.99 7.15
N ASP A 186 6.23 -25.98 5.91
CA ASP A 186 5.65 -25.18 4.82
C ASP A 186 4.20 -25.60 4.54
N GLU A 187 3.93 -26.91 4.47
CA GLU A 187 2.56 -27.41 4.30
C GLU A 187 1.63 -26.96 5.44
N LYS A 188 2.11 -26.93 6.70
CA LYS A 188 1.31 -26.44 7.83
C LYS A 188 1.00 -24.95 7.70
N THR A 189 1.93 -24.16 7.16
CA THR A 189 1.76 -22.73 6.92
C THR A 189 0.71 -22.48 5.83
N LEU A 190 0.81 -23.18 4.69
CA LEU A 190 -0.15 -23.06 3.59
C LEU A 190 -1.57 -23.49 4.03
N LYS A 191 -1.67 -24.53 4.87
CA LYS A 191 -2.95 -25.01 5.40
C LYS A 191 -3.50 -24.21 6.59
N LEU A 192 -2.84 -23.13 7.02
CA LEU A 192 -3.29 -22.37 8.19
C LEU A 192 -4.74 -21.89 8.03
N LEU A 193 -5.08 -21.38 6.85
CA LEU A 193 -6.41 -20.88 6.53
C LEU A 193 -7.46 -22.00 6.53
N LEU A 194 -7.13 -23.15 5.90
CA LEU A 194 -7.99 -24.34 5.90
C LEU A 194 -8.26 -24.84 7.32
N LYS A 195 -7.22 -24.89 8.16
CA LYS A 195 -7.34 -25.28 9.58
C LYS A 195 -8.31 -24.37 10.30
N PHE A 196 -8.17 -23.06 10.12
CA PHE A 196 -9.02 -22.08 10.77
C PHE A 196 -10.48 -22.20 10.29
N TYR A 197 -10.72 -22.43 9.00
CA TYR A 197 -12.04 -22.71 8.45
C TYR A 197 -12.69 -23.97 9.05
N LEU A 198 -11.95 -25.07 9.20
CA LEU A 198 -12.45 -26.29 9.84
C LEU A 198 -12.82 -26.06 11.32
N PHE A 199 -12.01 -25.31 12.05
CA PHE A 199 -12.32 -24.96 13.44
C PHE A 199 -13.50 -23.99 13.56
N ASP A 200 -13.68 -23.06 12.62
CA ASP A 200 -14.83 -22.14 12.61
C ASP A 200 -16.14 -22.87 12.30
N THR A 201 -16.14 -23.75 11.29
CA THR A 201 -17.34 -24.46 10.84
C THR A 201 -17.71 -25.63 11.74
N LEU A 202 -16.76 -26.51 12.07
CA LEU A 202 -16.98 -27.75 12.81
C LEU A 202 -16.61 -27.65 14.29
N ALA A 203 -16.56 -26.44 14.87
CA ALA A 203 -16.30 -26.28 16.30
C ALA A 203 -17.17 -27.23 17.14
N PRO A 204 -16.62 -27.92 18.16
CA PRO A 204 -17.37 -28.92 18.92
C PRO A 204 -18.71 -28.41 19.43
N LYS A 205 -18.77 -27.18 19.97
CA LYS A 205 -20.01 -26.55 20.45
C LYS A 205 -21.04 -26.34 19.35
N LYS A 206 -20.63 -25.94 18.14
CA LYS A 206 -21.53 -25.80 17.00
C LYS A 206 -22.09 -27.17 16.60
N CYS A 207 -21.25 -28.19 16.54
CA CYS A 207 -21.66 -29.55 16.18
C CYS A 207 -22.67 -30.16 17.17
N THR A 208 -22.51 -29.90 18.48
CA THR A 208 -23.39 -30.46 19.51
C THR A 208 -24.63 -29.63 19.78
N HIS A 209 -24.53 -28.32 20.01
CA HIS A 209 -25.67 -27.49 20.39
C HIS A 209 -26.44 -26.93 19.21
N LEU A 210 -25.73 -26.41 18.20
CA LEU A 210 -26.35 -25.69 17.09
C LEU A 210 -26.82 -26.65 15.99
N TYR A 211 -25.94 -27.57 15.57
CA TYR A 211 -26.26 -28.56 14.54
C TYR A 211 -26.86 -29.84 15.10
N LYS A 212 -26.54 -30.23 16.35
CA LYS A 212 -26.95 -31.51 16.97
C LYS A 212 -26.67 -32.70 16.06
N LEU A 213 -25.44 -32.81 15.55
CA LEU A 213 -25.03 -33.84 14.60
C LEU A 213 -24.97 -35.23 15.25
N SER A 214 -25.29 -36.26 14.48
CA SER A 214 -25.03 -37.67 14.80
C SER A 214 -23.68 -38.14 14.24
N ASP A 215 -23.15 -39.27 14.75
CA ASP A 215 -21.81 -39.74 14.34
C ASP A 215 -21.78 -40.16 12.86
N SER A 216 -22.87 -40.72 12.34
CA SER A 216 -23.01 -41.01 10.91
C SER A 216 -22.98 -39.73 10.06
N GLU A 217 -23.68 -38.67 10.48
CA GLU A 217 -23.66 -37.37 9.78
C GLU A 217 -22.27 -36.73 9.81
N LEU A 218 -21.53 -36.86 10.91
CA LEU A 218 -20.16 -36.37 11.00
C LEU A 218 -19.23 -37.11 10.02
N VAL A 219 -19.40 -38.42 9.87
CA VAL A 219 -18.67 -39.23 8.89
C VAL A 219 -19.05 -38.85 7.46
N GLU A 220 -20.34 -38.59 7.18
CA GLU A 220 -20.79 -38.08 5.88
C GLU A 220 -20.13 -36.73 5.53
N ILE A 221 -20.06 -35.79 6.48
CA ILE A 221 -19.39 -34.49 6.30
C ILE A 221 -17.91 -34.69 5.98
N ALA A 222 -17.24 -35.58 6.72
CA ALA A 222 -15.82 -35.87 6.52
C ALA A 222 -15.53 -36.52 5.17
N ALA A 223 -16.40 -37.43 4.73
CA ALA A 223 -16.33 -38.06 3.42
C ALA A 223 -16.57 -37.03 2.30
N TYR A 224 -17.59 -36.18 2.44
CA TYR A 224 -17.89 -35.09 1.51
C TYR A 224 -16.71 -34.13 1.36
N PHE A 225 -16.15 -33.66 2.49
CA PHE A 225 -14.96 -32.81 2.50
C PHE A 225 -13.80 -33.47 1.77
N SER A 226 -13.50 -34.73 2.10
CA SER A 226 -12.35 -35.45 1.53
C SER A 226 -12.50 -35.64 0.02
N LEU A 227 -13.69 -35.99 -0.44
CA LEU A 227 -13.98 -36.14 -1.87
C LEU A 227 -13.84 -34.80 -2.59
N LYS A 228 -14.51 -33.74 -2.09
CA LYS A 228 -14.44 -32.42 -2.71
C LYS A 228 -13.03 -31.85 -2.71
N ASN A 229 -12.29 -32.01 -1.62
CA ASN A 229 -10.92 -31.53 -1.55
C ASN A 229 -9.99 -32.26 -2.52
N ILE A 230 -10.18 -33.57 -2.76
CA ILE A 230 -9.40 -34.31 -3.76
C ILE A 230 -9.77 -33.85 -5.17
N SER A 231 -11.07 -33.72 -5.47
CA SER A 231 -11.55 -33.27 -6.78
C SER A 231 -11.15 -31.81 -7.09
N ALA A 232 -11.02 -30.97 -6.07
CA ALA A 232 -10.64 -29.56 -6.23
C ALA A 232 -9.13 -29.36 -6.46
N ARG A 233 -8.30 -30.41 -6.41
CA ARG A 233 -6.86 -30.28 -6.67
C ARG A 233 -6.60 -30.02 -8.14
N VAL A 234 -5.59 -29.20 -8.40
CA VAL A 234 -5.09 -28.99 -9.76
C VAL A 234 -4.48 -30.29 -10.31
N GLU A 235 -4.73 -30.57 -11.58
CA GLU A 235 -4.20 -31.77 -12.23
C GLU A 235 -2.76 -31.54 -12.72
N GLY A 236 -1.95 -32.59 -12.70
CA GLY A 236 -0.59 -32.54 -13.26
C GLY A 236 -0.64 -32.51 -14.78
N GLY A 237 0.13 -31.63 -15.39
CA GLY A 237 0.17 -31.37 -16.83
C GLY A 237 -0.69 -30.18 -17.29
N GLU A 238 -1.41 -29.54 -16.37
CA GLU A 238 -2.26 -28.40 -16.71
C GLU A 238 -1.44 -27.15 -17.07
N MET A 239 -1.76 -26.53 -18.21
CA MET A 239 -1.09 -25.35 -18.74
C MET A 239 -1.59 -24.06 -18.06
N VAL A 240 -1.30 -23.93 -16.77
CA VAL A 240 -1.83 -22.86 -15.91
C VAL A 240 -1.40 -21.46 -16.32
N GLY A 241 -0.28 -21.31 -17.02
CA GLY A 241 0.17 -19.99 -17.47
C GLY A 241 -0.73 -19.38 -18.54
N VAL A 242 -1.25 -20.20 -19.47
CA VAL A 242 -2.20 -19.72 -20.50
C VAL A 242 -3.52 -19.34 -19.86
N ILE A 243 -4.01 -20.14 -18.90
CA ILE A 243 -5.22 -19.84 -18.14
C ILE A 243 -5.06 -18.50 -17.41
N ALA A 244 -3.96 -18.32 -16.67
CA ALA A 244 -3.66 -17.08 -15.96
C ALA A 244 -3.55 -15.87 -16.91
N ALA A 245 -2.94 -16.04 -18.10
CA ALA A 245 -2.85 -14.99 -19.10
C ALA A 245 -4.23 -14.52 -19.60
N GLN A 246 -5.16 -15.46 -19.80
CA GLN A 246 -6.54 -15.17 -20.21
C GLN A 246 -7.33 -14.51 -19.08
N SER A 247 -7.25 -15.04 -17.86
CA SER A 247 -7.94 -14.49 -16.68
C SER A 247 -7.50 -13.06 -16.34
N ILE A 248 -6.26 -12.68 -16.68
CA ILE A 248 -5.79 -11.29 -16.52
C ILE A 248 -6.25 -10.41 -17.69
N GLY A 249 -6.10 -10.86 -18.93
CA GLY A 249 -6.29 -9.97 -20.07
C GLY A 249 -7.74 -9.76 -20.50
N GLU A 250 -8.66 -10.71 -20.24
CA GLU A 250 -10.09 -10.52 -20.46
C GLU A 250 -10.65 -9.33 -19.64
N PRO A 251 -10.51 -9.26 -18.30
CA PRO A 251 -11.07 -8.15 -17.52
C PRO A 251 -10.37 -6.81 -17.82
N VAL A 252 -9.14 -6.81 -18.32
CA VAL A 252 -8.45 -5.58 -18.77
C VAL A 252 -9.21 -4.91 -19.92
N THR A 253 -9.82 -5.68 -20.82
CA THR A 253 -10.67 -5.14 -21.89
C THR A 253 -11.87 -4.38 -21.33
N GLN A 254 -12.48 -4.90 -20.25
CA GLN A 254 -13.64 -4.29 -19.61
C GLN A 254 -13.28 -3.10 -18.71
N THR A 255 -12.12 -3.16 -18.06
CA THR A 255 -11.68 -2.15 -17.08
C THR A 255 -11.36 -0.81 -17.74
N ASN A 256 -10.88 -0.81 -18.99
CA ASN A 256 -10.55 0.42 -19.72
C ASN A 256 -11.73 1.39 -19.84
N LEU A 257 -12.96 0.86 -19.97
CA LEU A 257 -14.20 1.67 -20.05
C LEU A 257 -14.65 2.21 -18.68
N LYS A 258 -14.34 1.52 -17.58
CA LYS A 258 -14.81 1.86 -16.22
C LYS A 258 -13.98 2.93 -15.52
N VAL A 259 -12.73 3.16 -15.95
CA VAL A 259 -11.78 4.07 -15.28
C VAL A 259 -12.20 5.54 -15.36
N PHE A 260 -12.90 5.94 -16.42
CA PHE A 260 -13.39 7.32 -16.59
C PHE A 260 -14.55 7.69 -15.66
N HIS A 261 -15.21 6.71 -15.04
CA HIS A 261 -16.39 6.91 -14.20
C HIS A 261 -16.13 6.68 -12.70
N LYS A 262 -14.86 6.64 -12.26
CA LYS A 262 -14.52 6.44 -10.85
C LYS A 262 -14.72 7.74 -10.05
N SER A 263 -15.98 8.06 -9.78
CA SER A 263 -16.39 9.18 -8.93
C SER A 263 -16.13 8.82 -7.45
N GLY A 264 -15.32 9.60 -6.72
CA GLY A 264 -15.23 9.47 -5.26
C GLY A 264 -13.88 9.82 -4.64
N THR A 265 -12.80 9.83 -5.41
CA THR A 265 -11.48 10.32 -4.96
C THR A 265 -11.01 11.34 -5.98
N GLY A 266 -10.82 12.61 -5.59
CA GLY A 266 -10.45 13.73 -6.48
C GLY A 266 -9.08 13.61 -7.20
N VAL A 267 -8.54 12.40 -7.30
CA VAL A 267 -7.31 12.05 -8.01
C VAL A 267 -7.67 11.11 -9.16
N ASN A 268 -7.45 11.58 -10.40
CA ASN A 268 -7.56 10.76 -11.60
C ASN A 268 -6.42 9.74 -11.63
N LEU A 269 -6.56 8.62 -10.93
CA LEU A 269 -5.62 7.52 -10.98
C LEU A 269 -5.49 7.01 -12.43
N SER A 270 -4.25 6.82 -12.92
CA SER A 270 -3.98 6.09 -14.17
C SER A 270 -4.46 4.65 -13.95
N GLY A 271 -5.71 4.37 -14.29
CA GLY A 271 -6.34 3.06 -14.14
C GLY A 271 -6.45 2.33 -15.48
N GLY A 272 -6.77 1.04 -15.42
CA GLY A 272 -7.09 0.24 -16.61
C GLY A 272 -5.87 -0.04 -17.49
N LEU A 273 -6.06 0.07 -18.80
CA LEU A 273 -5.10 -0.43 -19.80
C LEU A 273 -3.75 0.29 -19.76
N VAL A 274 -3.76 1.61 -19.51
CA VAL A 274 -2.55 2.43 -19.44
C VAL A 274 -1.64 1.93 -18.31
N ARG A 275 -2.23 1.62 -17.15
CA ARG A 275 -1.47 1.11 -15.99
C ARG A 275 -0.93 -0.28 -16.23
N VAL A 276 -1.74 -1.17 -16.82
CA VAL A 276 -1.30 -2.53 -17.17
C VAL A 276 -0.11 -2.47 -18.14
N LYS A 277 -0.14 -1.54 -19.12
CA LYS A 277 0.99 -1.33 -20.03
C LYS A 277 2.25 -0.84 -19.33
N GLU A 278 2.11 0.10 -18.39
CA GLU A 278 3.24 0.60 -17.59
C GLU A 278 3.86 -0.52 -16.75
N LEU A 279 3.03 -1.33 -16.09
CA LEU A 279 3.46 -2.43 -15.22
C LEU A 279 4.12 -3.56 -16.03
N LEU A 280 3.49 -4.03 -17.10
CA LEU A 280 4.05 -5.08 -17.97
C LEU A 280 5.26 -4.60 -18.78
N GLY A 281 5.37 -3.30 -19.02
CA GLY A 281 6.49 -2.69 -19.72
C GLY A 281 7.66 -2.32 -18.82
N VAL A 282 7.49 -2.40 -17.48
CA VAL A 282 8.45 -1.91 -16.49
C VAL A 282 8.95 -0.51 -16.88
N ALA A 283 8.00 0.39 -17.16
CA ALA A 283 8.32 1.71 -17.66
C ALA A 283 9.14 2.51 -16.64
N LYS A 284 10.26 3.08 -17.07
CA LYS A 284 11.10 3.96 -16.21
C LYS A 284 10.35 5.22 -15.80
N GLU A 285 9.54 5.77 -16.70
CA GLU A 285 8.72 6.96 -16.47
C GLU A 285 7.25 6.55 -16.37
N VAL A 286 6.75 6.53 -15.13
CA VAL A 286 5.34 6.30 -14.83
C VAL A 286 4.59 7.62 -14.97
N LYS A 287 3.44 7.64 -15.66
CA LYS A 287 2.70 8.90 -15.91
C LYS A 287 2.20 9.58 -14.65
N LEU A 288 1.74 8.80 -13.67
CA LEU A 288 1.21 9.28 -12.39
C LEU A 288 1.83 8.47 -11.24
N PRO A 289 3.05 8.81 -10.81
CA PRO A 289 3.65 8.20 -9.63
C PRO A 289 2.91 8.68 -8.38
N ILE A 290 2.50 7.74 -7.54
CA ILE A 290 1.81 8.04 -6.29
C ILE A 290 2.52 7.28 -5.17
N THR A 291 2.76 8.00 -4.09
CA THR A 291 3.32 7.45 -2.86
C THR A 291 2.35 7.76 -1.73
N SER A 292 1.95 6.72 -0.99
CA SER A 292 1.15 6.87 0.21
C SER A 292 2.07 6.80 1.42
N LEU A 293 2.03 7.83 2.26
CA LEU A 293 2.80 7.88 3.50
C LEU A 293 1.87 7.56 4.67
N VAL A 294 2.21 6.54 5.45
CA VAL A 294 1.49 6.21 6.68
C VAL A 294 2.15 6.96 7.83
N ILE A 295 1.36 7.73 8.55
CA ILE A 295 1.80 8.53 9.69
C ILE A 295 1.75 7.65 10.94
N GLU A 296 2.72 7.81 11.84
CA GLU A 296 2.72 7.12 13.13
C GLU A 296 1.46 7.41 13.95
N ASP A 297 1.02 6.42 14.72
CA ASP A 297 -0.21 6.52 15.52
C ASP A 297 -0.19 7.70 16.51
N LYS A 298 0.99 8.12 16.97
CA LYS A 298 1.17 9.29 17.85
C LYS A 298 0.67 10.60 17.23
N TYR A 299 0.82 10.75 15.90
CA TYR A 299 0.52 11.99 15.18
C TYR A 299 -0.73 11.91 14.32
N LYS A 300 -1.40 10.75 14.28
CA LYS A 300 -2.56 10.47 13.41
C LYS A 300 -3.72 11.45 13.59
N ASN A 301 -3.97 11.93 14.81
CA ASN A 301 -5.07 12.83 15.13
C ASN A 301 -4.66 14.32 15.13
N ASN A 302 -3.37 14.64 14.99
CA ASN A 302 -2.89 16.02 15.06
C ASN A 302 -2.80 16.64 13.66
N LYS A 303 -3.87 17.32 13.24
CA LYS A 303 -3.97 17.95 11.91
C LYS A 303 -2.86 18.98 11.66
N GLU A 304 -2.45 19.75 12.66
CA GLU A 304 -1.43 20.79 12.51
C GLU A 304 -0.07 20.18 12.17
N MET A 305 0.33 19.15 12.92
CA MET A 305 1.59 18.44 12.67
C MET A 305 1.59 17.76 11.29
N VAL A 306 0.47 17.16 10.88
CA VAL A 306 0.34 16.56 9.55
C VAL A 306 0.49 17.61 8.45
N SER A 307 -0.11 18.79 8.63
CA SER A 307 0.03 19.90 7.68
C SER A 307 1.47 20.42 7.60
N GLN A 308 2.17 20.50 8.73
CA GLN A 308 3.58 20.87 8.77
C GLN A 308 4.44 19.86 8.02
N ILE A 309 4.27 18.56 8.29
CA ILE A 309 5.00 17.48 7.61
C ILE A 309 4.72 17.53 6.10
N ALA A 310 3.46 17.72 5.69
CA ALA A 310 3.10 17.83 4.28
C ALA A 310 3.79 19.01 3.57
N SER A 311 3.90 20.16 4.25
CA SER A 311 4.65 21.32 3.77
C SER A 311 6.14 21.00 3.58
N PHE A 312 6.78 20.32 4.55
CA PHE A 312 8.20 19.96 4.46
C PHE A 312 8.50 18.94 3.37
N LEU A 313 7.54 18.09 3.00
CA LEU A 313 7.70 17.11 1.94
C LEU A 313 7.54 17.73 0.55
N ARG A 314 6.64 18.70 0.39
CA ARG A 314 6.34 19.32 -0.89
C ARG A 314 7.53 20.15 -1.39
N PHE A 315 8.08 19.77 -2.54
CA PHE A 315 9.07 20.57 -3.24
C PHE A 315 8.49 21.93 -3.62
N THR A 316 9.01 22.98 -2.97
CA THR A 316 8.54 24.34 -3.12
C THR A 316 9.70 25.25 -3.53
N THR A 317 9.52 25.93 -4.66
CA THR A 317 10.46 26.93 -5.21
C THR A 317 9.91 28.34 -5.02
N LEU A 318 10.70 29.36 -5.32
CA LEU A 318 10.24 30.75 -5.30
C LEU A 318 9.07 31.01 -6.27
N LYS A 319 9.08 30.36 -7.45
CA LYS A 319 7.98 30.44 -8.44
C LYS A 319 6.60 30.15 -7.86
N ASP A 320 6.59 29.28 -6.86
CA ASP A 320 5.42 28.68 -6.28
C ASP A 320 4.74 29.60 -5.24
N VAL A 321 5.41 30.70 -4.86
CA VAL A 321 5.00 31.67 -3.83
C VAL A 321 4.86 33.08 -4.40
N VAL A 322 5.70 33.42 -5.38
CA VAL A 322 5.75 34.74 -6.00
C VAL A 322 4.56 34.97 -6.95
N GLU A 323 4.00 36.18 -6.93
CA GLU A 323 2.95 36.63 -7.86
C GLU A 323 3.55 37.41 -9.03
N ASN A 324 4.36 38.43 -8.73
CA ASN A 324 4.98 39.30 -9.73
C ASN A 324 6.47 39.43 -9.49
N VAL A 325 7.22 39.56 -10.59
CA VAL A 325 8.67 39.77 -10.58
C VAL A 325 9.03 40.90 -11.52
N ASP A 326 9.59 41.96 -10.96
CA ASP A 326 10.05 43.12 -11.71
C ASP A 326 11.57 43.25 -11.58
N ILE A 327 12.23 43.65 -12.67
CA ILE A 327 13.65 44.06 -12.65
C ILE A 327 13.69 45.57 -12.65
N CYS A 328 14.21 46.16 -11.58
CA CYS A 328 14.36 47.59 -11.42
C CYS A 328 15.85 47.95 -11.35
N TYR A 329 16.19 49.15 -11.81
CA TYR A 329 17.52 49.74 -11.66
C TYR A 329 17.41 50.94 -10.71
N ASP A 330 18.06 50.84 -9.55
CA ASP A 330 18.06 51.86 -8.51
C ASP A 330 19.46 51.99 -7.88
N PRO A 331 20.30 52.90 -8.43
CA PRO A 331 21.65 53.13 -7.93
C PRO A 331 21.69 53.96 -6.64
N ASN A 332 20.62 54.69 -6.29
CA ASN A 332 20.60 55.64 -5.18
C ASN A 332 19.62 55.20 -4.08
N ILE A 333 20.17 54.53 -3.07
CA ILE A 333 19.43 53.87 -1.98
C ILE A 333 18.59 54.86 -1.14
N ASN A 334 19.05 56.11 -0.99
CA ASN A 334 18.50 57.08 -0.03
C ASN A 334 17.61 58.16 -0.66
N ASP A 335 17.24 58.04 -1.95
CA ASP A 335 16.38 59.03 -2.59
C ASP A 335 14.90 58.83 -2.23
N LYS A 336 14.11 59.92 -2.14
CA LYS A 336 12.68 59.88 -1.78
C LYS A 336 11.83 59.08 -2.77
N ASN A 337 12.34 58.88 -3.98
CA ASN A 337 11.73 58.07 -5.04
C ASN A 337 12.35 56.67 -5.17
N SER A 338 13.23 56.25 -4.24
CA SER A 338 13.82 54.91 -4.26
C SER A 338 12.74 53.84 -4.08
N VAL A 339 12.89 52.74 -4.81
CA VAL A 339 11.97 51.60 -4.78
C VAL A 339 11.91 50.99 -3.37
N MET A 340 12.98 51.12 -2.57
CA MET A 340 13.01 50.64 -1.17
C MET A 340 12.07 51.41 -0.26
N GLN A 341 12.01 52.74 -0.40
CA GLN A 341 11.18 53.58 0.46
C GLN A 341 9.69 53.47 0.08
N GLN A 342 9.40 53.24 -1.21
CA GLN A 342 8.04 52.94 -1.67
C GLN A 342 7.53 51.59 -1.12
N ASP A 343 8.39 50.57 -1.10
CA ASP A 343 8.03 49.22 -0.66
C ASP A 343 8.20 48.98 0.85
N LYS A 344 8.74 49.95 1.61
CA LYS A 344 9.06 49.86 3.05
C LYS A 344 9.92 48.64 3.41
N VAL A 345 10.98 48.44 2.64
CA VAL A 345 11.89 47.29 2.74
C VAL A 345 13.16 47.71 3.48
N ASP A 346 13.18 47.51 4.80
CA ASP A 346 14.28 47.99 5.66
C ASP A 346 15.13 46.85 6.25
N ASN A 347 14.64 45.60 6.20
CA ASN A 347 15.25 44.49 6.92
C ASN A 347 16.26 43.72 6.04
N ILE A 348 17.53 44.12 6.14
CA ILE A 348 18.67 43.48 5.49
C ILE A 348 18.96 42.14 6.18
N PHE A 349 19.11 41.07 5.40
CA PHE A 349 19.42 39.76 5.95
C PHE A 349 20.92 39.48 5.95
N GLU A 350 21.50 39.29 7.14
CA GLU A 350 22.90 38.90 7.31
C GLU A 350 23.05 37.38 7.13
N GLY A 351 23.33 36.96 5.90
CA GLY A 351 23.43 35.54 5.52
C GLY A 351 24.84 35.15 5.07
N GLY A 352 25.74 34.88 6.04
CA GLY A 352 27.04 34.23 5.82
C GLY A 352 28.20 35.18 5.55
N GLY A 353 28.99 35.45 6.59
CA GLY A 353 30.20 36.27 6.52
C GLY A 353 31.31 35.62 5.67
N GLY A 354 31.39 36.02 4.40
CA GLY A 354 32.47 35.65 3.49
C GLY A 354 32.31 36.32 2.13
N LYS A 355 33.39 36.46 1.35
CA LYS A 355 33.39 37.08 0.00
C LYS A 355 32.41 36.42 -0.99
N THR A 356 31.94 35.21 -0.69
CA THR A 356 31.03 34.40 -1.52
C THR A 356 29.58 34.37 -1.02
N GLY A 357 29.31 34.91 0.16
CA GLY A 357 27.99 34.95 0.81
C GLY A 357 27.10 36.11 0.34
N CYS A 358 25.92 36.23 0.95
CA CYS A 358 25.08 37.41 0.79
C CYS A 358 25.77 38.60 1.46
N GLN A 359 25.87 39.74 0.77
CA GLN A 359 26.53 40.93 1.34
C GLN A 359 25.61 41.69 2.29
N ASN A 360 26.23 42.25 3.34
CA ASN A 360 25.57 43.09 4.33
C ASN A 360 25.49 44.56 3.86
N ASP A 361 26.46 44.99 3.05
CA ASP A 361 26.50 46.34 2.50
C ASP A 361 25.75 46.38 1.15
N ILE A 362 24.70 47.19 1.11
CA ILE A 362 23.89 47.41 -0.11
C ILE A 362 24.53 48.47 -1.02
N THR A 363 25.46 49.27 -0.48
CA THR A 363 26.13 50.36 -1.20
C THR A 363 27.02 49.78 -2.30
N GLY A 364 26.56 49.88 -3.55
CA GLY A 364 27.23 49.29 -4.72
C GLY A 364 26.42 48.27 -5.50
N LEU A 365 25.17 47.97 -5.08
CA LEU A 365 24.27 47.03 -5.76
C LEU A 365 23.09 47.78 -6.43
N PRO A 366 23.21 48.18 -7.71
CA PRO A 366 22.20 49.03 -8.35
C PRO A 366 21.04 48.25 -8.97
N TRP A 367 21.19 46.95 -9.24
CA TRP A 367 20.11 46.15 -9.82
C TRP A 367 19.25 45.53 -8.73
N ILE A 368 17.93 45.55 -8.92
CA ILE A 368 16.94 44.99 -7.99
C ILE A 368 16.05 44.00 -8.75
N ILE A 369 15.92 42.79 -8.24
CA ILE A 369 14.80 41.91 -8.54
C ILE A 369 13.76 42.09 -7.44
N ARG A 370 12.65 42.72 -7.78
CA ARG A 370 11.51 42.95 -6.89
C ARG A 370 10.56 41.77 -7.01
N LEU A 371 10.42 41.01 -5.92
CA LEU A 371 9.54 39.87 -5.81
C LEU A 371 8.34 40.25 -4.93
N VAL A 372 7.15 40.30 -5.53
CA VAL A 372 5.88 40.46 -4.79
C VAL A 372 5.34 39.07 -4.51
N MET A 373 5.14 38.74 -3.24
CA MET A 373 4.68 37.41 -2.82
C MET A 373 3.22 37.39 -2.41
N SER A 374 2.61 36.22 -2.59
CA SER A 374 1.24 35.97 -2.16
C SER A 374 1.21 35.54 -0.70
N LYS A 375 0.56 36.33 0.16
CA LYS A 375 0.38 35.99 1.59
C LYS A 375 -0.39 34.69 1.78
N GLU A 376 -1.41 34.44 0.94
CA GLU A 376 -2.22 33.23 0.99
C GLU A 376 -1.37 31.97 0.73
N LYS A 377 -0.54 31.99 -0.32
CA LYS A 377 0.34 30.86 -0.67
C LYS A 377 1.42 30.62 0.37
N MET A 378 1.93 31.68 1.01
CA MET A 378 2.91 31.57 2.09
C MET A 378 2.33 30.86 3.32
N ILE A 379 1.09 31.20 3.69
CA ILE A 379 0.39 30.57 4.82
C ILE A 379 0.06 29.11 4.51
N GLU A 380 -0.48 28.81 3.33
CA GLU A 380 -0.81 27.44 2.92
C GLU A 380 0.42 26.51 2.98
N LYS A 381 1.58 27.04 2.56
CA LYS A 381 2.85 26.30 2.56
C LYS A 381 3.64 26.43 3.85
N ASN A 382 3.15 27.16 4.86
CA ASN A 382 3.84 27.42 6.11
C ASN A 382 5.30 27.90 5.90
N ILE A 383 5.48 28.94 5.09
CA ILE A 383 6.78 29.55 4.76
C ILE A 383 6.84 30.95 5.37
N THR A 384 7.93 31.22 6.10
CA THR A 384 8.22 32.56 6.64
C THR A 384 9.19 33.31 5.73
N MET A 385 9.25 34.64 5.83
CA MET A 385 10.23 35.42 5.06
C MET A 385 11.67 35.08 5.45
N LEU A 386 11.87 34.70 6.71
CA LEU A 386 13.16 34.24 7.22
C LEU A 386 13.61 32.93 6.53
N ASP A 387 12.69 31.99 6.31
CA ASP A 387 12.99 30.76 5.58
C ASP A 387 13.44 31.04 4.14
N ILE A 388 12.81 32.03 3.48
CA ILE A 388 13.16 32.40 2.10
C ILE A 388 14.55 33.04 2.06
N LYS A 389 14.82 33.97 2.98
CA LYS A 389 16.11 34.65 3.10
C LYS A 389 17.27 33.68 3.36
N THR A 390 17.10 32.83 4.36
CA THR A 390 18.09 31.80 4.72
C THR A 390 18.36 30.87 3.54
N MET A 391 17.31 30.33 2.91
CA MET A 391 17.48 29.39 1.80
C MET A 391 18.01 30.04 0.53
N PHE A 392 17.68 31.30 0.26
CA PHE A 392 18.32 32.01 -0.83
C PHE A 392 19.82 32.16 -0.59
N CYS A 393 20.25 32.58 0.60
CA CYS A 393 21.69 32.71 0.88
C CYS A 393 22.42 31.37 0.87
N VAL A 394 21.79 30.29 1.35
CA VAL A 394 22.33 28.93 1.24
C VAL A 394 22.46 28.52 -0.24
N ASN A 395 21.41 28.68 -1.05
CA ASN A 395 21.45 28.38 -2.49
C ASN A 395 22.48 29.25 -3.23
N TRP A 396 22.63 30.52 -2.80
CA TRP A 396 23.63 31.43 -3.33
C TRP A 396 25.04 30.92 -3.04
N VAL A 397 25.33 30.42 -1.84
CA VAL A 397 26.64 29.84 -1.52
C VAL A 397 26.87 28.53 -2.28
N LEU A 398 25.87 27.65 -2.32
CA LEU A 398 25.93 26.34 -2.99
C LEU A 398 26.12 26.45 -4.52
N ARG A 399 25.88 27.63 -5.12
CA ARG A 399 26.14 27.88 -6.56
C ARG A 399 27.56 27.48 -7.00
N ASN A 400 28.53 27.60 -6.11
CA ASN A 400 29.93 27.27 -6.38
C ASN A 400 30.20 25.75 -6.33
N GLU A 401 29.43 24.98 -5.57
CA GLU A 401 29.58 23.52 -5.44
C GLU A 401 28.91 22.77 -6.60
N ASP A 402 27.74 23.24 -7.05
CA ASP A 402 27.00 22.72 -8.22
C ASP A 402 27.69 22.97 -9.58
N SER A 403 28.85 23.63 -9.55
CA SER A 403 29.70 23.93 -10.72
C SER A 403 30.26 22.70 -11.43
N LYS A 404 30.16 21.51 -10.81
CA LYS A 404 30.63 20.23 -11.39
C LYS A 404 29.58 19.51 -12.25
N GLY A 405 28.29 19.85 -12.16
CA GLY A 405 27.19 19.15 -12.85
C GLY A 405 26.22 20.01 -13.66
N SER A 406 26.27 21.34 -13.57
CA SER A 406 25.31 22.25 -14.22
C SER A 406 25.59 22.48 -15.72
N LYS A 407 24.52 22.67 -16.52
CA LYS A 407 24.62 23.04 -17.95
C LYS A 407 25.52 24.29 -18.12
N LYS A 408 26.46 24.23 -19.08
CA LYS A 408 27.49 25.27 -19.36
C LYS A 408 26.96 26.71 -19.46
N GLU A 409 25.68 26.89 -19.80
CA GLU A 409 25.02 28.19 -19.92
C GLU A 409 24.81 28.89 -18.57
N TYR A 410 24.41 28.18 -17.52
CA TYR A 410 24.19 28.78 -16.20
C TYR A 410 25.50 29.24 -15.54
N LYS A 411 26.60 28.53 -15.84
CA LYS A 411 27.93 28.87 -15.34
C LYS A 411 28.38 30.26 -15.83
N LYS A 412 28.18 30.54 -17.12
CA LYS A 412 28.49 31.84 -17.74
C LYS A 412 27.67 33.01 -17.19
N ILE A 413 26.53 32.74 -16.55
CA ILE A 413 25.64 33.76 -15.97
C ILE A 413 26.07 34.04 -14.53
N ILE A 414 26.35 32.99 -13.74
CA ILE A 414 26.85 33.14 -12.36
C ILE A 414 28.17 33.90 -12.34
N ASP A 415 29.06 33.63 -13.29
CA ASP A 415 30.36 34.32 -13.40
C ASP A 415 30.23 35.83 -13.69
N LYS A 416 29.06 36.30 -14.16
CA LYS A 416 28.80 37.73 -14.45
C LYS A 416 28.21 38.50 -13.27
N ILE A 417 27.72 37.80 -12.24
CA ILE A 417 27.05 38.39 -11.09
C ILE A 417 27.96 38.22 -9.88
N ASN A 418 28.55 39.34 -9.45
CA ASN A 418 29.63 39.31 -8.47
C ASN A 418 29.09 39.25 -7.04
N GLN A 419 28.10 40.08 -6.74
CA GLN A 419 27.62 40.33 -5.38
C GLN A 419 26.10 40.37 -5.37
N CYS A 420 25.49 39.80 -4.34
CA CYS A 420 24.05 39.82 -4.11
C CYS A 420 23.76 40.09 -2.63
N ALA A 421 22.69 40.83 -2.36
CA ALA A 421 22.11 41.05 -1.05
C ALA A 421 20.59 40.83 -1.11
N ILE A 422 19.99 40.39 -0.01
CA ILE A 422 18.53 40.26 0.10
C ILE A 422 18.03 41.23 1.15
N VAL A 423 17.02 42.00 0.77
CA VAL A 423 16.28 42.86 1.67
C VAL A 423 14.82 42.46 1.62
N SER A 424 14.13 42.48 2.76
CA SER A 424 12.69 42.27 2.77
C SER A 424 11.99 43.20 3.72
N ASN A 425 10.68 43.27 3.58
CA ASN A 425 9.81 43.79 4.62
C ASN A 425 9.47 42.71 5.67
N TYR A 426 8.54 43.03 6.57
CA TYR A 426 8.04 42.12 7.60
C TYR A 426 6.90 41.23 7.09
N ASP A 427 6.79 40.03 7.64
CA ASP A 427 5.75 39.03 7.32
C ASP A 427 4.32 39.57 7.56
N ASN A 428 4.17 40.52 8.48
CA ASN A 428 2.88 41.15 8.81
C ASN A 428 2.47 42.29 7.86
N SER A 429 3.31 42.66 6.90
CA SER A 429 2.98 43.70 5.93
C SER A 429 1.78 43.30 5.05
N PRO A 430 1.00 44.28 4.53
CA PRO A 430 -0.14 44.00 3.64
C PRO A 430 0.27 43.24 2.38
N THR A 431 1.45 43.56 1.85
CA THR A 431 2.06 42.93 0.68
C THR A 431 3.49 42.52 1.01
N PRO A 432 3.80 41.22 1.18
CA PRO A 432 5.15 40.77 1.47
C PRO A 432 6.03 40.92 0.22
N ILE A 433 7.12 41.68 0.35
CA ILE A 433 8.02 42.04 -0.76
C ILE A 433 9.45 41.69 -0.38
N ILE A 434 10.16 41.06 -1.32
CA ILE A 434 11.60 40.82 -1.24
C ILE A 434 12.30 41.53 -2.39
N HIS A 435 13.37 42.24 -2.06
CA HIS A 435 14.31 42.81 -3.02
C HIS A 435 15.59 42.00 -3.00
N ILE A 436 15.92 41.38 -4.13
CA ILE A 436 17.26 40.80 -4.34
C ILE A 436 18.07 41.86 -5.07
N ARG A 437 19.03 42.45 -4.38
CA ARG A 437 19.93 43.44 -4.95
C ARG A 437 21.20 42.77 -5.44
N PHE A 438 21.71 43.16 -6.60
CA PHE A 438 22.91 42.56 -7.15
C PHE A 438 23.72 43.53 -8.02
N ASP A 439 25.00 43.19 -8.18
CA ASP A 439 25.91 43.84 -9.13
C ASP A 439 26.28 42.86 -10.25
N ALA A 440 26.33 43.39 -11.47
CA ALA A 440 26.57 42.62 -12.68
C ALA A 440 27.60 43.32 -13.57
N THR A 441 28.57 42.55 -14.07
CA THR A 441 29.59 43.03 -15.02
C THR A 441 29.34 42.42 -16.40
N ASN A 442 29.46 43.21 -17.48
CA ASN A 442 29.22 42.78 -18.86
C ASN A 442 27.85 42.08 -19.08
N TYR A 443 26.77 42.75 -18.66
CA TYR A 443 25.40 42.25 -18.70
C TYR A 443 24.65 42.67 -19.97
N ASN A 444 23.78 41.78 -20.45
CA ASN A 444 22.73 42.07 -21.44
C ASN A 444 21.37 41.91 -20.75
N PHE A 445 20.30 42.50 -21.30
CA PHE A 445 18.95 42.30 -20.74
C PHE A 445 18.59 40.80 -20.59
N ASN A 446 18.95 39.98 -21.58
CA ASN A 446 18.76 38.53 -21.53
C ASN A 446 19.48 37.85 -20.35
N THR A 447 20.66 38.33 -19.93
CA THR A 447 21.35 37.74 -18.78
C THR A 447 20.64 38.04 -17.47
N LEU A 448 19.99 39.21 -17.36
CA LEU A 448 19.20 39.60 -16.19
C LEU A 448 17.91 38.76 -16.11
N VAL A 449 17.21 38.58 -17.24
CA VAL A 449 16.01 37.73 -17.32
C VAL A 449 16.34 36.27 -17.02
N GLN A 450 17.45 35.75 -17.54
CA GLN A 450 17.87 34.37 -17.23
C GLN A 450 18.27 34.21 -15.76
N PHE A 451 18.87 35.23 -15.14
CA PHE A 451 19.18 35.22 -13.72
C PHE A 451 17.90 35.25 -12.86
N GLN A 452 16.93 36.07 -13.25
CA GLN A 452 15.59 36.08 -12.66
C GLN A 452 14.94 34.70 -12.77
N GLU A 453 14.94 34.08 -13.95
CA GLU A 453 14.35 32.76 -14.15
C GLU A 453 15.07 31.71 -13.30
N MET A 454 16.40 31.78 -13.20
CA MET A 454 17.20 30.89 -12.35
C MET A 454 16.84 31.02 -10.87
N THR A 455 16.77 32.24 -10.34
CA THR A 455 16.44 32.48 -8.93
C THR A 455 15.01 32.01 -8.63
N VAL A 456 14.05 32.31 -9.49
CA VAL A 456 12.64 31.95 -9.28
C VAL A 456 12.38 30.45 -9.42
N THR A 457 13.01 29.78 -10.40
CA THR A 457 12.70 28.37 -10.72
C THR A 457 13.59 27.34 -10.03
N LYS A 458 14.87 27.65 -9.79
CA LYS A 458 15.81 26.68 -9.21
C LYS A 458 15.96 26.79 -7.70
N TYR A 459 15.79 27.98 -7.13
CA TYR A 459 16.05 28.14 -5.71
C TYR A 459 14.95 27.48 -4.91
N LYS A 460 15.37 26.46 -4.18
CA LYS A 460 14.54 25.65 -3.31
C LYS A 460 14.36 26.38 -1.98
N ILE A 461 13.13 26.40 -1.49
CA ILE A 461 12.79 26.92 -0.15
C ILE A 461 12.59 25.75 0.81
N LYS A 462 11.71 24.80 0.47
CA LYS A 462 11.39 23.60 1.27
C LYS A 462 11.16 22.40 0.36
N GLY A 463 11.20 21.18 0.92
CA GLY A 463 10.88 19.95 0.20
C GLY A 463 12.00 18.92 0.12
N ILE A 464 11.68 17.73 -0.34
CA ILE A 464 12.64 16.71 -0.77
C ILE A 464 12.85 16.85 -2.29
N ASN A 465 14.09 16.66 -2.77
CA ASN A 465 14.41 16.71 -4.21
C ASN A 465 14.05 15.42 -4.92
#